data_AF-A0A9W8YRK1-F1
#
_entry.id   AF-A0A9W8YRK1-F1
#
_cell.length_a   1.000
_cell.length_b   1.000
_cell.length_c   1.000
_cell.angle_alpha   90.00
_cell.angle_beta   90.00
_cell.angle_gamma   90.00
#
_symmetry.space_group_name_H-M   'P 1'
#
loop_
_entity.id
_entity.type
_entity.pdbx_description
1 polymer ?
#
loop_
_entity_poly.entity_id
_entity_poly.type
_entity_poly.pdbx_seq_one_letter_code
_entity_poly.pdbx_strand_id
1 'polypeptide(L)'
;MFLKKKILKTLLRVKLTSPVAGPVVNDQPSEPPITLGEYVSPWVDCQYGPPDDRQTGESRMILTVRPDPVDLEITGTARLHYEAKLYLRDKNALPPLPVVEVGEVQSYRLSKATEMIPRSPRTIQTMPWVQQFLQPDDGLPQDGTLMDMAFLLQALYSPNGMAAAAPTLSQAFHARDCLQNDSLVYIKLVYIQPTFQGQRLGRTLFDSFYHCLRRLPEFYACGDKTTLILQPGHPGGAQGAGYAGMTRAAVIAQLIPIYQALGFTVYRSRQYLDPDTNLPDGDPVTAMGRQLPLE
;
A
#
# COMPACT_ATOMS: atom_id res chain seq x y z
N MET A 1 -28.69 1.98 -24.42
CA MET A 1 -27.44 1.38 -23.90
C MET A 1 -26.16 1.82 -24.65
N PHE A 2 -26.14 2.96 -25.37
CA PHE A 2 -25.01 3.36 -26.22
C PHE A 2 -24.21 4.59 -25.74
N LEU A 3 -24.59 5.22 -24.61
CA LEU A 3 -24.00 6.50 -24.18
C LEU A 3 -22.73 6.34 -23.30
N LYS A 4 -22.52 5.20 -22.64
CA LYS A 4 -21.37 4.97 -21.74
C LYS A 4 -20.04 4.67 -22.45
N LYS A 5 -20.05 4.12 -23.67
CA LYS A 5 -18.82 3.81 -24.43
C LYS A 5 -18.14 5.05 -25.04
N LYS A 6 -18.87 6.16 -25.22
CA LYS A 6 -18.34 7.35 -25.90
C LYS A 6 -17.53 8.26 -24.97
N ILE A 7 -17.90 8.35 -23.70
CA ILE A 7 -17.23 9.23 -22.72
C ILE A 7 -15.81 8.71 -22.42
N LEU A 8 -15.62 7.40 -22.25
CA LEU A 8 -14.31 6.82 -21.94
C LEU A 8 -13.32 6.86 -23.12
N LYS A 9 -13.81 6.79 -24.36
CA LYS A 9 -12.96 6.93 -25.57
C LYS A 9 -12.56 8.38 -25.89
N THR A 10 -13.26 9.37 -25.32
CA THR A 10 -13.01 10.79 -25.61
C THR A 10 -11.92 11.36 -24.70
N LEU A 11 -11.75 10.83 -23.48
CA LEU A 11 -10.68 11.24 -22.54
C LEU A 11 -9.27 10.77 -22.95
N LEU A 12 -9.15 9.69 -23.72
CA LEU A 12 -7.87 9.09 -24.15
C LEU A 12 -7.37 9.56 -25.53
N ARG A 13 -8.03 10.55 -26.16
CA ARG A 13 -7.64 11.12 -27.46
C ARG A 13 -7.22 12.58 -27.37
N VAL A 14 -6.61 13.00 -26.26
CA VAL A 14 -5.82 14.24 -26.28
C VAL A 14 -4.55 13.94 -27.08
N LYS A 15 -4.55 14.51 -28.28
CA LYS A 15 -3.56 14.38 -29.34
C LYS A 15 -2.23 14.98 -28.83
N LEU A 16 -1.28 14.15 -28.42
CA LEU A 16 0.11 14.56 -28.29
C LEU A 16 0.68 14.76 -29.69
N THR A 17 0.50 15.95 -30.25
CA THR A 17 1.32 16.44 -31.36
C THR A 17 2.59 17.01 -30.75
N SER A 18 3.69 16.26 -30.79
CA SER A 18 5.01 16.75 -30.43
C SER A 18 5.49 17.80 -31.45
N PRO A 19 5.98 18.96 -31.01
CA PRO A 19 7.04 19.65 -31.73
C PRO A 19 8.39 19.24 -31.12
N VAL A 20 9.32 18.90 -32.00
CA VAL A 20 10.75 18.75 -31.70
C VAL A 20 11.31 20.12 -31.30
N ALA A 21 11.94 20.24 -30.13
CA ALA A 21 12.94 21.28 -29.85
C ALA A 21 13.81 20.92 -28.63
N GLY A 22 15.07 21.39 -28.67
CA GLY A 22 16.21 21.05 -27.81
C GLY A 22 16.09 21.39 -26.31
N PRO A 23 17.20 21.30 -25.55
CA PRO A 23 17.19 21.26 -24.10
C PRO A 23 16.80 22.62 -23.53
N VAL A 24 15.64 22.70 -22.89
CA VAL A 24 15.22 23.84 -22.07
C VAL A 24 15.26 23.39 -20.63
N VAL A 25 16.09 24.05 -19.83
CA VAL A 25 16.03 23.97 -18.36
C VAL A 25 14.73 24.65 -17.95
N ASN A 26 13.69 23.86 -17.66
CA ASN A 26 12.38 24.35 -17.25
C ASN A 26 12.25 24.25 -15.73
N ASP A 27 12.39 25.38 -15.04
CA ASP A 27 11.76 25.65 -13.74
C ASP A 27 10.24 25.80 -13.94
N GLN A 28 9.57 24.76 -14.45
CA GLN A 28 8.12 24.72 -14.46
C GLN A 28 7.64 24.29 -13.07
N PRO A 29 6.64 24.99 -12.47
CA PRO A 29 5.93 24.43 -11.34
C PRO A 29 5.36 23.09 -11.79
N SER A 30 5.73 22.01 -11.10
CA SER A 30 5.23 20.68 -11.41
C SER A 30 3.71 20.73 -11.48
N GLU A 31 3.14 20.29 -12.60
CA GLU A 31 1.69 20.18 -12.74
C GLU A 31 1.12 19.42 -11.53
N PRO A 32 -0.03 19.85 -10.99
CA PRO A 32 -0.61 19.17 -9.85
C PRO A 32 -0.85 17.70 -10.22
N PRO A 33 -0.46 16.75 -9.35
CA PRO A 33 -0.57 15.33 -9.66
C PRO A 33 -2.02 14.96 -10.01
N ILE A 34 -2.20 14.20 -11.09
CA ILE A 34 -3.53 13.81 -11.58
C ILE A 34 -4.24 12.99 -10.50
N THR A 35 -5.41 13.47 -10.06
CA THR A 35 -6.30 12.73 -9.16
C THR A 35 -7.39 12.05 -9.97
N LEU A 36 -7.47 10.72 -9.89
CA LEU A 36 -8.50 9.91 -10.55
C LEU A 36 -9.82 9.92 -9.78
N GLY A 37 -9.73 10.04 -8.45
CA GLY A 37 -10.89 10.11 -7.58
C GLY A 37 -10.51 10.44 -6.15
N GLU A 38 -11.50 10.92 -5.40
CA GLU A 38 -11.41 11.14 -3.96
C GLU A 38 -12.65 10.52 -3.31
N TYR A 39 -12.44 9.80 -2.22
CA TYR A 39 -13.49 9.27 -1.38
C TYR A 39 -13.36 9.83 0.03
N VAL A 40 -14.44 10.43 0.53
CA VAL A 40 -14.51 10.99 1.88
C VAL A 40 -15.49 10.17 2.69
N SER A 41 -15.01 9.54 3.76
CA SER A 41 -15.88 8.78 4.65
C SER A 41 -16.83 9.71 5.43
N PRO A 42 -18.00 9.20 5.86
CA PRO A 42 -18.74 9.88 6.93
C PRO A 42 -17.88 9.98 8.19
N TRP A 43 -18.27 10.89 9.09
CA TRP A 43 -17.74 10.88 10.45
C TRP A 43 -18.27 9.65 11.18
N VAL A 44 -17.37 8.93 11.85
CA VAL A 44 -17.67 7.71 12.59
C VAL A 44 -17.13 7.86 14.00
N ASP A 45 -17.98 7.56 14.99
CA ASP A 45 -17.58 7.53 16.40
C ASP A 45 -16.39 6.60 16.60
N CYS A 46 -15.40 7.06 17.35
CA CYS A 46 -14.23 6.27 17.69
C CYS A 46 -13.79 6.55 19.13
N GLN A 47 -13.03 5.61 19.68
CA GLN A 47 -12.36 5.76 20.96
C GLN A 47 -10.86 5.69 20.76
N TYR A 48 -10.15 6.57 21.45
CA TYR A 48 -8.69 6.63 21.38
C TYR A 48 -8.12 7.00 22.76
N GLY A 49 -6.81 6.95 22.89
CA GLY A 49 -6.12 7.11 24.17
C GLY A 49 -5.77 5.77 24.83
N PRO A 50 -5.01 5.80 25.95
CA PRO A 50 -4.59 4.61 26.68
C PRO A 50 -5.80 3.89 27.33
N PRO A 51 -5.64 2.62 27.77
CA PRO A 51 -6.74 1.81 28.34
C PRO A 51 -7.55 2.51 29.42
N ASP A 52 -6.86 3.24 30.30
CA ASP A 52 -7.42 3.82 31.52
C ASP A 52 -7.93 5.25 31.34
N ASP A 53 -7.70 5.86 30.18
CA ASP A 53 -8.09 7.24 29.86
C ASP A 53 -8.57 7.34 28.40
N ARG A 54 -9.71 6.70 28.14
CA ARG A 54 -10.30 6.66 26.79
C ARG A 54 -11.05 7.95 26.49
N GLN A 55 -10.62 8.62 25.44
CA GLN A 55 -11.33 9.74 24.86
C GLN A 55 -12.33 9.23 23.80
N THR A 56 -13.46 9.91 23.69
CA THR A 56 -14.44 9.67 22.63
C THR A 56 -14.36 10.80 21.63
N GLY A 57 -14.23 10.48 20.35
CA GLY A 57 -14.23 11.46 19.28
C GLY A 57 -14.90 10.90 18.04
N GLU A 58 -14.83 11.66 16.96
CA GLU A 58 -15.24 11.22 15.64
C GLU A 58 -14.03 11.18 14.72
N SER A 59 -13.99 10.16 13.86
CA SER A 59 -12.96 9.98 12.85
C SER A 59 -13.54 10.06 11.46
N ARG A 60 -12.75 10.60 10.52
CA ARG A 60 -13.06 10.63 9.09
C ARG A 60 -11.79 10.32 8.32
N MET A 61 -11.94 9.56 7.24
CA MET A 61 -10.85 9.32 6.31
C MET A 61 -11.13 9.94 4.95
N ILE A 62 -10.10 10.55 4.38
CA ILE A 62 -10.07 11.00 3.00
C ILE A 62 -9.10 10.09 2.25
N LEU A 63 -9.60 9.38 1.24
CA LEU A 63 -8.82 8.50 0.37
C LEU A 63 -8.73 9.13 -1.02
N THR A 64 -7.51 9.46 -1.45
CA THR A 64 -7.20 9.97 -2.79
C THR A 64 -6.64 8.86 -3.65
N VAL A 65 -7.17 8.70 -4.85
CA VAL A 65 -6.71 7.73 -5.85
C VAL A 65 -5.98 8.48 -6.95
N ARG A 66 -4.73 8.10 -7.21
CA ARG A 66 -3.89 8.67 -8.27
C ARG A 66 -3.33 7.56 -9.16
N PRO A 67 -3.02 7.84 -10.43
CA PRO A 67 -2.14 6.94 -11.15
C PRO A 67 -0.74 7.01 -10.51
N ASP A 68 -0.05 5.89 -10.47
CA ASP A 68 1.34 5.87 -10.01
C ASP A 68 2.22 6.66 -11.01
N PRO A 69 2.85 7.75 -10.56
CA PRO A 69 3.63 8.61 -11.46
C PRO A 69 4.82 7.89 -12.09
N VAL A 70 5.36 6.85 -11.44
CA VAL A 70 6.53 6.11 -11.93
C VAL A 70 6.13 5.03 -12.96
N ASP A 71 4.87 4.57 -12.93
CA ASP A 71 4.40 3.46 -13.77
C ASP A 71 3.96 3.90 -15.16
N LEU A 72 3.41 5.12 -15.28
CA LEU A 72 2.99 5.69 -16.55
C LEU A 72 4.14 5.85 -17.56
N GLU A 73 5.33 6.17 -17.06
CA GLU A 73 6.51 6.42 -17.91
C GLU A 73 7.32 5.16 -18.23
N ILE A 74 7.38 4.19 -17.29
CA ILE A 74 8.32 3.05 -17.38
C ILE A 74 7.65 1.78 -17.92
N THR A 75 6.41 1.47 -17.54
CA THR A 75 5.82 0.14 -17.77
C THR A 75 4.56 0.18 -18.63
N GLY A 76 3.97 1.36 -18.83
CA GLY A 76 2.70 1.53 -19.55
C GLY A 76 1.51 0.90 -18.81
N THR A 77 1.68 0.48 -17.54
CA THR A 77 0.58 0.06 -16.67
C THR A 77 0.20 1.19 -15.73
N ALA A 78 -1.10 1.34 -15.45
CA ALA A 78 -1.58 2.30 -14.47
C ALA A 78 -1.73 1.59 -13.11
N ARG A 79 -0.65 1.52 -12.33
CA ARG A 79 -0.77 1.26 -10.88
C ARG A 79 -1.65 2.35 -10.26
N LEU A 80 -2.55 1.95 -9.36
CA LEU A 80 -3.30 2.89 -8.55
C LEU A 80 -2.56 3.13 -7.25
N HIS A 81 -2.21 4.37 -7.00
CA HIS A 81 -1.69 4.85 -5.74
C HIS A 81 -2.85 5.38 -4.88
N TYR A 82 -2.92 4.89 -3.65
CA TYR A 82 -3.90 5.26 -2.66
C TYR A 82 -3.21 6.04 -1.54
N GLU A 83 -3.59 7.30 -1.38
CA GLU A 83 -3.17 8.15 -0.27
C GLU A 83 -4.37 8.39 0.65
N ALA A 84 -4.33 7.83 1.86
CA ALA A 84 -5.42 7.90 2.81
C ALA A 84 -5.01 8.67 4.07
N LYS A 85 -5.74 9.72 4.41
CA LYS A 85 -5.50 10.56 5.59
C LYS A 85 -6.64 10.44 6.58
N LEU A 86 -6.31 10.15 7.83
CA LEU A 86 -7.24 10.05 8.95
C LEU A 86 -7.27 11.37 9.71
N TYR A 87 -8.48 11.87 9.93
CA TYR A 87 -8.76 13.07 10.70
C TYR A 87 -9.58 12.72 11.93
N LEU A 88 -9.28 13.40 13.05
CA LEU A 88 -10.06 13.34 14.28
C LEU A 88 -10.67 14.70 14.58
N ARG A 89 -11.82 14.68 15.24
CA ARG A 89 -12.38 15.81 15.95
C ARG A 89 -12.99 15.36 17.27
N ASP A 90 -12.99 16.26 18.24
CA ASP A 90 -13.73 16.03 19.49
C ASP A 90 -15.23 16.18 19.20
N LYS A 91 -16.00 15.17 19.58
CA LYS A 91 -17.46 15.11 19.41
C LYS A 91 -18.18 16.10 20.33
N ASN A 92 -17.59 16.37 21.49
CA ASN A 92 -18.24 17.08 22.61
C ASN A 92 -17.65 18.47 22.87
N ALA A 93 -16.61 18.86 22.15
CA ALA A 93 -15.99 20.16 22.33
C ALA A 93 -16.95 21.31 21.95
N LEU A 94 -17.15 22.22 22.90
CA LEU A 94 -17.83 23.50 22.71
C LEU A 94 -16.87 24.61 23.15
N PRO A 95 -16.30 25.41 22.22
CA PRO A 95 -16.56 25.43 20.77
C PRO A 95 -15.95 24.22 20.03
N PRO A 96 -16.38 23.94 18.78
CA PRO A 96 -15.82 22.84 17.99
C PRO A 96 -14.30 22.99 17.89
N LEU A 97 -13.56 22.02 18.41
CA LEU A 97 -12.11 21.96 18.23
C LEU A 97 -11.79 21.78 16.73
N PRO A 98 -10.61 22.27 16.28
CA PRO A 98 -10.20 22.10 14.90
C PRO A 98 -10.13 20.61 14.55
N VAL A 99 -10.48 20.28 13.31
CA VAL A 99 -10.24 18.95 12.74
C VAL A 99 -8.74 18.77 12.61
N VAL A 100 -8.20 17.69 13.19
CA VAL A 100 -6.75 17.42 13.21
C VAL A 100 -6.46 16.18 12.38
N GLU A 101 -5.49 16.26 11.48
CA GLU A 101 -4.93 15.07 10.82
C GLU A 101 -4.14 14.27 11.84
N VAL A 102 -4.35 12.95 11.93
CA VAL A 102 -3.70 12.11 12.95
C VAL A 102 -2.87 10.98 12.36
N GLY A 103 -3.11 10.61 11.11
CA GLY A 103 -2.37 9.52 10.48
C GLY A 103 -2.61 9.42 8.99
N GLU A 104 -1.73 8.65 8.35
CA GLU A 104 -1.65 8.48 6.91
C GLU A 104 -1.37 7.01 6.57
N VAL A 105 -2.00 6.53 5.50
CA VAL A 105 -1.65 5.27 4.84
C VAL A 105 -1.36 5.56 3.38
N GLN A 106 -0.17 5.17 2.91
CA GLN A 106 0.14 5.14 1.47
C GLN A 106 0.21 3.70 1.01
N SER A 107 -0.45 3.39 -0.09
CA SER A 107 -0.46 2.04 -0.63
C SER A 107 -0.61 2.00 -2.14
N TYR A 108 -0.15 0.90 -2.72
CA TYR A 108 -0.22 0.64 -4.14
C TYR A 108 -1.03 -0.61 -4.40
N ARG A 109 -1.92 -0.53 -5.38
CA ARG A 109 -2.58 -1.70 -5.90
C ARG A 109 -1.62 -2.48 -6.79
N LEU A 110 -1.46 -3.78 -6.49
CA LEU A 110 -0.64 -4.69 -7.27
C LEU A 110 -1.46 -5.62 -8.18
N SER A 111 -2.79 -5.65 -8.11
CA SER A 111 -3.61 -6.53 -8.97
C SER A 111 -4.08 -5.85 -10.27
N LYS A 112 -3.84 -6.56 -11.40
CA LYS A 112 -4.29 -6.47 -12.80
C LYS A 112 -4.78 -5.12 -13.34
N ALA A 113 -4.26 -4.79 -14.53
CA ALA A 113 -4.82 -3.83 -15.48
C ALA A 113 -6.35 -3.74 -15.36
N THR A 114 -6.89 -2.54 -15.49
CA THR A 114 -8.31 -2.17 -15.49
C THR A 114 -9.16 -2.88 -16.58
N GLU A 115 -8.63 -3.92 -17.22
CA GLU A 115 -9.27 -4.69 -18.27
C GLU A 115 -9.96 -5.95 -17.73
N MET A 116 -11.21 -6.11 -18.16
CA MET A 116 -11.99 -7.34 -18.01
C MET A 116 -11.22 -8.54 -18.60
N ILE A 117 -10.54 -9.31 -17.76
CA ILE A 117 -9.91 -10.58 -18.16
C ILE A 117 -10.53 -11.73 -17.34
N PRO A 118 -10.87 -12.88 -17.97
CA PRO A 118 -11.74 -13.89 -17.38
C PRO A 118 -11.16 -14.57 -16.13
N ARG A 119 -12.08 -15.13 -15.33
CA ARG A 119 -11.96 -15.91 -14.06
C ARG A 119 -11.10 -17.19 -14.14
N SER A 120 -9.98 -17.16 -14.83
CA SER A 120 -8.95 -18.18 -14.72
C SER A 120 -8.02 -17.79 -13.57
N PRO A 121 -7.59 -18.74 -12.71
CA PRO A 121 -6.54 -18.52 -11.72
C PRO A 121 -5.23 -18.28 -12.47
N ARG A 122 -5.08 -17.07 -13.01
CA ARG A 122 -3.86 -16.60 -13.65
C ARG A 122 -3.00 -16.00 -12.56
N THR A 123 -2.09 -16.84 -12.11
CA THR A 123 -0.96 -16.57 -11.22
C THR A 123 -0.26 -15.25 -11.58
N ILE A 124 0.30 -14.57 -10.57
CA ILE A 124 1.21 -13.42 -10.71
C ILE A 124 2.32 -13.63 -11.76
N GLN A 125 2.65 -14.91 -12.04
CA GLN A 125 3.49 -15.39 -13.14
C GLN A 125 3.21 -14.79 -14.51
N THR A 126 1.97 -14.36 -14.78
CA THR A 126 1.55 -13.84 -16.08
C THR A 126 1.59 -12.32 -16.18
N MET A 127 2.00 -11.61 -15.13
CA MET A 127 2.14 -10.15 -15.14
C MET A 127 3.58 -9.77 -15.47
N PRO A 128 3.87 -9.24 -16.68
CA PRO A 128 5.23 -8.94 -17.11
C PRO A 128 5.96 -7.96 -16.18
N TRP A 129 5.24 -7.02 -15.59
CA TRP A 129 5.82 -6.05 -14.68
C TRP A 129 6.17 -6.65 -13.31
N VAL A 130 5.37 -7.60 -12.77
CA VAL A 130 5.72 -8.27 -11.50
C VAL A 130 6.99 -9.10 -11.69
N GLN A 131 7.15 -9.72 -12.85
CA GLN A 131 8.38 -10.46 -13.18
C GLN A 131 9.62 -9.58 -13.07
N GLN A 132 9.56 -8.29 -13.42
CA GLN A 132 10.70 -7.37 -13.28
C GLN A 132 11.14 -7.21 -11.81
N PHE A 133 10.20 -7.23 -10.86
CA PHE A 133 10.51 -7.17 -9.43
C PHE A 133 11.01 -8.50 -8.86
N LEU A 134 10.71 -9.62 -9.53
CA LEU A 134 11.08 -10.97 -9.06
C LEU A 134 12.45 -11.45 -9.55
N GLN A 135 13.04 -10.79 -10.55
CA GLN A 135 14.38 -11.12 -11.03
C GLN A 135 15.44 -10.51 -10.10
N PRO A 136 16.45 -11.29 -9.66
CA PRO A 136 17.49 -10.82 -8.75
C PRO A 136 18.56 -9.92 -9.40
N ASP A 137 18.79 -10.02 -10.72
CA ASP A 137 20.05 -9.53 -11.33
C ASP A 137 19.89 -8.40 -12.37
N ASP A 138 18.68 -8.15 -12.90
CA ASP A 138 18.45 -7.12 -13.91
C ASP A 138 17.91 -5.83 -13.28
N GLY A 139 18.83 -4.98 -12.79
CA GLY A 139 18.55 -3.57 -12.55
C GLY A 139 17.37 -3.30 -11.62
N LEU A 140 17.50 -3.70 -10.34
CA LEU A 140 16.56 -3.26 -9.31
C LEU A 140 16.38 -1.73 -9.39
N PRO A 141 15.14 -1.23 -9.22
CA PRO A 141 14.90 0.20 -9.28
C PRO A 141 15.77 0.95 -8.27
N GLN A 142 16.40 2.05 -8.72
CA GLN A 142 17.18 2.92 -7.83
C GLN A 142 16.29 3.75 -6.88
N ASP A 143 14.98 3.79 -7.15
CA ASP A 143 14.00 4.38 -6.23
C ASP A 143 13.78 3.48 -5.02
N GLY A 144 14.02 4.00 -3.82
CA GLY A 144 13.91 3.23 -2.57
C GLY A 144 12.53 2.61 -2.33
N THR A 145 11.45 3.25 -2.81
CA THR A 145 10.08 2.70 -2.69
C THR A 145 9.93 1.44 -3.54
N LEU A 146 10.41 1.50 -4.76
CA LEU A 146 10.33 0.39 -5.69
C LEU A 146 11.25 -0.76 -5.26
N MET A 147 12.37 -0.45 -4.64
CA MET A 147 13.28 -1.43 -4.06
C MET A 147 12.66 -2.16 -2.85
N ASP A 148 12.02 -1.45 -1.91
CA ASP A 148 11.30 -2.08 -0.79
C ASP A 148 10.14 -2.97 -1.29
N MET A 149 9.41 -2.51 -2.32
CA MET A 149 8.39 -3.32 -2.97
C MET A 149 8.98 -4.57 -3.64
N ALA A 150 10.13 -4.44 -4.31
CA ALA A 150 10.84 -5.56 -4.93
C ALA A 150 11.20 -6.62 -3.89
N PHE A 151 11.83 -6.21 -2.79
CA PHE A 151 12.23 -7.13 -1.74
C PHE A 151 11.04 -7.80 -1.05
N LEU A 152 9.92 -7.08 -0.85
CA LEU A 152 8.71 -7.68 -0.34
C LEU A 152 8.14 -8.73 -1.29
N LEU A 153 8.07 -8.43 -2.59
CA LEU A 153 7.58 -9.37 -3.60
C LEU A 153 8.48 -10.60 -3.72
N GLN A 154 9.80 -10.44 -3.69
CA GLN A 154 10.78 -11.53 -3.68
C GLN A 154 10.74 -12.35 -2.38
N ALA A 155 10.29 -11.78 -1.26
CA ALA A 155 10.00 -12.56 -0.07
C ALA A 155 8.73 -13.41 -0.27
N LEU A 156 7.69 -12.86 -0.89
CA LEU A 156 6.40 -13.52 -1.07
C LEU A 156 6.36 -14.53 -2.23
N TYR A 157 7.17 -14.34 -3.26
CA TYR A 157 7.18 -15.16 -4.47
C TYR A 157 8.59 -15.68 -4.80
N SER A 158 8.66 -16.86 -5.38
CA SER A 158 9.87 -17.34 -6.06
C SER A 158 10.05 -16.63 -7.42
N PRO A 159 11.26 -16.70 -8.03
CA PRO A 159 11.53 -16.03 -9.32
C PRO A 159 10.56 -16.43 -10.43
N ASN A 160 10.05 -17.66 -10.41
CA ASN A 160 9.03 -18.12 -11.35
C ASN A 160 7.60 -17.67 -11.00
N GLY A 161 7.41 -16.70 -10.09
CA GLY A 161 6.12 -16.11 -9.68
C GLY A 161 5.18 -17.03 -8.88
N MET A 162 5.68 -18.12 -8.30
CA MET A 162 4.92 -18.96 -7.37
C MET A 162 4.99 -18.39 -5.96
N ALA A 163 3.92 -18.48 -5.19
CA ALA A 163 3.95 -18.10 -3.77
C ALA A 163 5.00 -18.96 -3.03
N ALA A 164 5.89 -18.29 -2.30
CA ALA A 164 6.95 -18.94 -1.56
C ALA A 164 6.40 -19.69 -0.33
N ALA A 165 7.10 -20.75 0.08
CA ALA A 165 6.72 -21.51 1.28
C ALA A 165 6.84 -20.63 2.54
N ALA A 166 5.79 -20.63 3.37
CA ALA A 166 5.78 -19.98 4.67
C ALA A 166 6.46 -20.88 5.74
N PRO A 167 6.88 -20.34 6.90
CA PRO A 167 7.64 -21.08 7.91
C PRO A 167 6.86 -22.20 8.60
N THR A 168 5.52 -22.18 8.55
CA THR A 168 4.67 -23.27 9.08
C THR A 168 3.65 -23.73 8.03
N LEU A 169 3.26 -25.01 8.09
CA LEU A 169 2.32 -25.63 7.14
C LEU A 169 0.97 -24.88 7.07
N SER A 170 0.39 -24.49 8.21
CA SER A 170 -0.89 -23.77 8.25
C SER A 170 -0.80 -22.35 7.68
N GLN A 171 0.26 -21.61 8.01
CA GLN A 171 0.51 -20.29 7.44
C GLN A 171 0.84 -20.38 5.94
N ALA A 172 1.49 -21.46 5.50
CA ALA A 172 1.84 -21.67 4.09
C ALA A 172 0.61 -21.87 3.22
N PHE A 173 -0.37 -22.64 3.68
CA PHE A 173 -1.62 -22.81 2.95
C PHE A 173 -2.42 -21.50 2.88
N HIS A 174 -2.57 -20.80 4.01
CA HIS A 174 -3.32 -19.54 4.04
C HIS A 174 -2.64 -18.44 3.20
N ALA A 175 -1.34 -18.23 3.37
CA ALA A 175 -0.60 -17.24 2.60
C ALA A 175 -0.63 -17.57 1.10
N ARG A 176 -0.44 -18.84 0.73
CA ARG A 176 -0.52 -19.27 -0.67
C ARG A 176 -1.89 -19.03 -1.28
N ASP A 177 -2.98 -19.36 -0.56
CA ASP A 177 -4.35 -19.11 -1.03
C ASP A 177 -4.57 -17.61 -1.27
N CYS A 178 -4.23 -16.77 -0.29
CA CYS A 178 -4.35 -15.31 -0.39
C CYS A 178 -3.53 -14.74 -1.57
N LEU A 179 -2.27 -15.14 -1.70
CA LEU A 179 -1.37 -14.63 -2.73
C LEU A 179 -1.74 -15.09 -4.14
N GLN A 180 -2.45 -16.21 -4.28
CA GLN A 180 -2.86 -16.76 -5.57
C GLN A 180 -4.25 -16.27 -6.02
N ASN A 181 -5.16 -16.07 -5.07
CA ASN A 181 -6.59 -15.89 -5.37
C ASN A 181 -7.11 -14.49 -5.06
N ASP A 182 -6.44 -13.70 -4.21
CA ASP A 182 -6.92 -12.38 -3.81
C ASP A 182 -6.34 -11.26 -4.66
N SER A 183 -7.03 -10.12 -4.66
CA SER A 183 -6.40 -8.86 -5.02
C SER A 183 -5.38 -8.42 -3.97
N LEU A 184 -4.25 -7.87 -4.42
CA LEU A 184 -3.17 -7.46 -3.54
C LEU A 184 -3.04 -5.94 -3.49
N VAL A 185 -2.96 -5.42 -2.27
CA VAL A 185 -2.65 -4.02 -1.97
C VAL A 185 -1.41 -3.99 -1.11
N TYR A 186 -0.33 -3.40 -1.63
CA TYR A 186 0.91 -3.18 -0.89
C TYR A 186 0.82 -1.88 -0.10
N ILE A 187 0.94 -1.96 1.21
CA ILE A 187 1.03 -0.79 2.08
C ILE A 187 2.50 -0.38 2.20
N LYS A 188 2.81 0.78 1.62
CA LYS A 188 4.13 1.41 1.68
C LYS A 188 4.37 2.07 3.02
N LEU A 189 3.38 2.84 3.47
CA LEU A 189 3.51 3.68 4.65
C LEU A 189 2.29 3.51 5.53
N VAL A 190 2.57 3.40 6.83
CA VAL A 190 1.59 3.62 7.90
C VAL A 190 2.22 4.62 8.85
N TYR A 191 1.59 5.77 9.00
CA TYR A 191 2.10 6.83 9.86
C TYR A 191 1.00 7.30 10.81
N ILE A 192 1.37 7.49 12.07
CA ILE A 192 0.55 8.15 13.07
C ILE A 192 1.42 9.28 13.64
N GLN A 193 0.86 10.48 13.68
CA GLN A 193 1.56 11.65 14.19
C GLN A 193 2.06 11.40 15.62
N PRO A 194 3.27 11.88 15.99
CA PRO A 194 3.89 11.61 17.29
C PRO A 194 2.99 11.89 18.49
N THR A 195 2.22 12.97 18.47
CA THR A 195 1.28 13.35 19.54
C THR A 195 0.15 12.33 19.75
N PHE A 196 -0.15 11.52 18.73
CA PHE A 196 -1.20 10.50 18.73
C PHE A 196 -0.66 9.06 18.79
N GLN A 197 0.66 8.87 18.86
CA GLN A 197 1.25 7.55 19.04
C GLN A 197 0.89 6.98 20.42
N GLY A 198 0.74 5.66 20.50
CA GLY A 198 0.26 5.00 21.73
C GLY A 198 -1.22 5.18 22.04
N GLN A 199 -1.94 6.04 21.30
CA GLN A 199 -3.38 6.30 21.52
C GLN A 199 -4.32 5.26 20.88
N ARG A 200 -3.78 4.10 20.48
CA ARG A 200 -4.54 2.96 19.92
C ARG A 200 -5.35 3.28 18.65
N LEU A 201 -4.94 4.29 17.91
CA LEU A 201 -5.58 4.72 16.66
C LEU A 201 -5.28 3.83 15.44
N GLY A 202 -4.30 2.91 15.55
CA GLY A 202 -3.94 2.03 14.44
C GLY A 202 -5.12 1.20 13.92
N ARG A 203 -5.99 0.72 14.81
CA ARG A 203 -7.18 -0.04 14.40
C ARG A 203 -8.17 0.84 13.64
N THR A 204 -8.47 2.03 14.18
CA THR A 204 -9.34 3.03 13.51
C THR A 204 -8.81 3.41 12.13
N LEU A 205 -7.49 3.59 12.00
CA LEU A 205 -6.82 3.88 10.74
C LEU A 205 -7.06 2.76 9.72
N PHE A 206 -6.75 1.51 10.08
CA PHE A 206 -6.90 0.37 9.17
C PHE A 206 -8.35 0.05 8.84
N ASP A 207 -9.26 0.12 9.81
CA ASP A 207 -10.67 -0.18 9.59
C ASP A 207 -11.32 0.91 8.71
N SER A 208 -10.96 2.19 8.90
CA SER A 208 -11.39 3.29 8.02
C SER A 208 -10.81 3.15 6.62
N PHE A 209 -9.52 2.81 6.52
CA PHE A 209 -8.85 2.59 5.24
C PHE A 209 -9.50 1.46 4.45
N TYR A 210 -9.76 0.34 5.12
CA TYR A 210 -10.47 -0.76 4.52
C TYR A 210 -11.87 -0.36 4.04
N HIS A 211 -12.64 0.34 4.89
CA HIS A 211 -13.97 0.80 4.51
C HIS A 211 -13.93 1.72 3.28
N CYS A 212 -12.95 2.62 3.19
CA CYS A 212 -12.77 3.48 2.01
C CYS A 212 -12.41 2.66 0.77
N LEU A 213 -11.47 1.71 0.87
CA LEU A 213 -11.10 0.84 -0.25
C LEU A 213 -12.31 0.08 -0.80
N ARG A 214 -13.16 -0.49 0.06
CA ARG A 214 -14.39 -1.19 -0.36
C ARG A 214 -15.36 -0.32 -1.14
N ARG A 215 -15.30 1.01 -1.01
CA ARG A 215 -16.24 1.92 -1.69
C ARG A 215 -15.78 2.30 -3.08
N LEU A 216 -14.54 2.00 -3.43
CA LEU A 216 -13.99 2.28 -4.75
C LEU A 216 -14.58 1.30 -5.78
N PRO A 217 -15.19 1.77 -6.88
CA PRO A 217 -15.72 0.90 -7.94
C PRO A 217 -14.70 -0.09 -8.51
N GLU A 218 -13.44 0.33 -8.59
CA GLU A 218 -12.30 -0.48 -9.04
C GLU A 218 -11.93 -1.60 -8.06
N PHE A 219 -12.35 -1.52 -6.79
CA PHE A 219 -12.14 -2.55 -5.78
C PHE A 219 -12.99 -3.79 -6.07
N TYR A 220 -14.21 -3.60 -6.58
CA TYR A 220 -15.15 -4.69 -6.90
C TYR A 220 -14.84 -5.41 -8.23
N ALA A 221 -13.99 -4.86 -9.09
CA ALA A 221 -13.64 -5.48 -10.37
C ALA A 221 -12.75 -6.75 -10.22
N CYS A 222 -12.34 -7.10 -8.99
CA CYS A 222 -11.10 -7.86 -8.79
C CYS A 222 -11.23 -9.11 -7.90
N GLY A 223 -12.44 -9.67 -7.79
CA GLY A 223 -12.69 -10.93 -7.10
C GLY A 223 -13.20 -10.77 -5.66
N ASP A 224 -13.54 -11.90 -5.06
CA ASP A 224 -14.33 -11.95 -3.82
C ASP A 224 -13.49 -11.69 -2.55
N LYS A 225 -12.19 -11.37 -2.67
CA LYS A 225 -11.27 -11.17 -1.55
C LYS A 225 -10.12 -10.22 -1.90
N THR A 226 -9.66 -9.45 -0.91
CA THR A 226 -8.47 -8.60 -1.00
C THR A 226 -7.54 -8.88 0.16
N THR A 227 -6.25 -9.03 -0.13
CA THR A 227 -5.20 -9.15 0.87
C THR A 227 -4.32 -7.91 0.88
N LEU A 228 -4.25 -7.27 2.04
CA LEU A 228 -3.27 -6.22 2.31
C LEU A 228 -1.93 -6.89 2.63
N ILE A 229 -0.85 -6.45 2.00
CA ILE A 229 0.50 -6.88 2.31
C ILE A 229 1.37 -5.69 2.72
N LEU A 230 2.29 -5.91 3.64
CA LEU A 230 3.24 -4.90 4.07
C LEU A 230 4.57 -5.53 4.50
N GLN A 231 5.59 -4.68 4.55
CA GLN A 231 6.85 -4.97 5.22
C GLN A 231 6.94 -4.05 6.44
N PRO A 232 7.03 -4.56 7.68
CA PRO A 232 7.37 -3.73 8.81
C PRO A 232 8.74 -3.10 8.56
N GLY A 233 8.85 -1.80 8.78
CA GLY A 233 10.06 -1.08 8.42
C GLY A 233 10.11 0.30 9.03
N HIS A 234 11.27 0.93 8.85
CA HIS A 234 11.53 2.29 9.29
C HIS A 234 11.20 3.25 8.14
N PRO A 235 10.16 4.09 8.25
CA PRO A 235 9.94 5.12 7.25
C PRO A 235 11.09 6.15 7.34
N GLY A 236 11.57 6.66 6.19
CA GLY A 236 12.61 7.68 6.18
C GLY A 236 12.12 9.05 6.69
N GLY A 237 13.07 9.97 6.93
CA GLY A 237 12.79 11.38 7.22
C GLY A 237 12.02 11.63 8.52
N ALA A 238 11.17 12.66 8.53
CA ALA A 238 10.41 13.08 9.72
C ALA A 238 9.44 12.01 10.24
N GLN A 239 8.96 11.13 9.37
CA GLN A 239 8.05 10.03 9.72
C GLN A 239 8.76 8.92 10.50
N GLY A 240 10.08 8.77 10.32
CA GLY A 240 10.94 7.82 11.05
C GLY A 240 11.57 8.35 12.32
N ALA A 241 11.41 9.64 12.62
CA ALA A 241 12.08 10.29 13.75
C ALA A 241 11.72 9.65 15.11
N GLY A 242 10.52 9.07 15.24
CA GLY A 242 10.10 8.35 16.45
C GLY A 242 10.90 7.08 16.76
N TYR A 243 11.69 6.59 15.80
CA TYR A 243 12.57 5.43 15.93
C TYR A 243 14.05 5.81 15.84
N ALA A 244 14.39 7.09 15.99
CA ALA A 244 15.76 7.56 15.92
C ALA A 244 16.66 6.81 16.91
N GLY A 245 17.81 6.34 16.43
CA GLY A 245 18.78 5.57 17.23
C GLY A 245 18.46 4.08 17.37
N MET A 246 17.33 3.60 16.86
CA MET A 246 17.03 2.17 16.78
C MET A 246 17.59 1.57 15.49
N THR A 247 18.06 0.32 15.56
CA THR A 247 18.40 -0.45 14.35
C THR A 247 17.10 -0.85 13.63
N ARG A 248 17.15 -1.05 12.31
CA ARG A 248 15.98 -1.51 11.54
C ARG A 248 15.43 -2.83 12.07
N ALA A 249 16.30 -3.76 12.46
CA ALA A 249 15.90 -5.00 13.13
C ALA A 249 15.10 -4.76 14.44
N ALA A 250 15.52 -3.80 15.28
CA ALA A 250 14.80 -3.45 16.50
C ALA A 250 13.43 -2.82 16.19
N VAL A 251 13.34 -1.96 15.17
CA VAL A 251 12.07 -1.38 14.71
C VAL A 251 11.13 -2.47 14.20
N ILE A 252 11.61 -3.41 13.38
CA ILE A 252 10.83 -4.55 12.88
C ILE A 252 10.30 -5.38 14.04
N ALA A 253 11.14 -5.72 15.02
CA ALA A 253 10.75 -6.48 16.19
C ALA A 253 9.65 -5.79 17.02
N GLN A 254 9.67 -4.45 17.09
CA GLN A 254 8.62 -3.67 17.76
C GLN A 254 7.32 -3.59 16.96
N LEU A 255 7.41 -3.51 15.63
CA LEU A 255 6.25 -3.33 14.75
C LEU A 255 5.46 -4.63 14.52
N ILE A 256 6.11 -5.79 14.48
CA ILE A 256 5.45 -7.09 14.28
C ILE A 256 4.28 -7.31 15.24
N PRO A 257 4.44 -7.22 16.58
CA PRO A 257 3.32 -7.45 17.50
C PRO A 257 2.19 -6.42 17.36
N ILE A 258 2.52 -5.18 16.97
CA ILE A 258 1.53 -4.14 16.69
C ILE A 258 0.67 -4.55 15.47
N TYR A 259 1.31 -4.97 14.38
CA TYR A 259 0.59 -5.42 13.18
C TYR A 259 -0.18 -6.73 13.42
N GLN A 260 0.34 -7.65 14.24
CA GLN A 260 -0.38 -8.85 14.65
C GLN A 260 -1.66 -8.52 15.43
N ALA A 261 -1.61 -7.55 16.36
CA ALA A 261 -2.79 -7.05 17.06
C ALA A 261 -3.82 -6.40 16.12
N LEU A 262 -3.37 -5.94 14.95
CA LEU A 262 -4.22 -5.41 13.86
C LEU A 262 -4.69 -6.49 12.87
N GLY A 263 -4.42 -7.77 13.15
CA GLY A 263 -4.87 -8.90 12.34
C GLY A 263 -3.94 -9.28 11.18
N PHE A 264 -2.74 -8.72 11.11
CA PHE A 264 -1.74 -9.17 10.13
C PHE A 264 -1.04 -10.44 10.60
N THR A 265 -0.80 -11.35 9.68
CA THR A 265 -0.04 -12.58 9.91
C THR A 265 1.31 -12.47 9.22
N VAL A 266 2.37 -12.96 9.86
CA VAL A 266 3.68 -13.11 9.20
C VAL A 266 3.56 -14.21 8.15
N TYR A 267 3.80 -13.87 6.89
CA TYR A 267 3.81 -14.83 5.80
C TYR A 267 5.19 -15.44 5.62
N ARG A 268 6.25 -14.61 5.63
CA ARG A 268 7.62 -15.06 5.48
C ARG A 268 8.61 -14.02 5.98
N SER A 269 9.75 -14.48 6.49
CA SER A 269 10.94 -13.64 6.65
C SER A 269 12.05 -14.19 5.76
N ARG A 270 12.65 -13.35 4.93
CA ARG A 270 13.74 -13.71 4.02
C ARG A 270 14.97 -12.89 4.37
N GLN A 271 16.07 -13.57 4.70
CA GLN A 271 17.39 -12.96 4.76
C GLN A 271 17.95 -12.92 3.34
N TYR A 272 18.36 -11.73 2.89
CA TYR A 272 19.14 -11.61 1.66
C TYR A 272 20.59 -11.94 1.99
N LEU A 273 21.23 -12.66 1.08
CA LEU A 273 22.64 -13.02 1.17
C LEU A 273 23.37 -12.29 0.06
N ASP A 274 24.54 -11.76 0.38
CA ASP A 274 25.49 -11.26 -0.60
C ASP A 274 25.88 -12.45 -1.51
N PRO A 275 25.72 -12.32 -2.84
CA PRO A 275 25.96 -13.42 -3.77
C PRO A 275 27.43 -13.85 -3.85
N ASP A 276 28.37 -12.94 -3.56
CA ASP A 276 29.81 -13.18 -3.62
C ASP A 276 30.33 -13.81 -2.33
N THR A 277 29.77 -13.41 -1.18
CA THR A 277 30.25 -13.86 0.13
C THR A 277 29.38 -14.91 0.80
N ASN A 278 28.14 -15.11 0.33
CA ASN A 278 27.08 -15.89 1.00
C ASN A 278 26.80 -15.46 2.45
N LEU A 279 27.23 -14.25 2.84
CA LEU A 279 26.95 -13.68 4.15
C LEU A 279 25.64 -12.88 4.10
N PRO A 280 24.95 -12.69 5.24
CA PRO A 280 23.79 -11.81 5.32
C PRO A 280 24.10 -10.42 4.76
N ASP A 281 23.39 -10.04 3.70
CA ASP A 281 23.40 -8.69 3.15
C ASP A 281 22.15 -7.95 3.62
N GLY A 282 22.36 -6.96 4.49
CA GLY A 282 21.29 -6.16 5.08
C GLY A 282 20.38 -6.88 6.07
N ASP A 283 19.31 -6.19 6.46
CA ASP A 283 18.32 -6.71 7.40
C ASP A 283 17.32 -7.66 6.71
N PRO A 284 16.80 -8.66 7.44
CA PRO A 284 15.80 -9.57 6.89
C PRO A 284 14.51 -8.83 6.52
N VAL A 285 13.94 -9.22 5.38
CA VAL A 285 12.63 -8.73 4.94
C VAL A 285 11.55 -9.62 5.49
N THR A 286 10.72 -9.05 6.35
CA THR A 286 9.56 -9.71 6.94
C THR A 286 8.30 -9.26 6.21
N ALA A 287 7.67 -10.17 5.49
CA ALA A 287 6.41 -9.95 4.80
C ALA A 287 5.24 -10.32 5.72
N MET A 288 4.30 -9.40 5.90
CA MET A 288 3.07 -9.63 6.64
C MET A 288 1.86 -9.39 5.74
N GLY A 289 0.78 -10.15 5.97
CA GLY A 289 -0.46 -10.00 5.21
C GLY A 289 -1.71 -10.11 6.07
N ARG A 290 -2.75 -9.38 5.69
CA ARG A 290 -4.10 -9.44 6.28
C ARG A 290 -5.11 -9.60 5.16
N GLN A 291 -5.81 -10.73 5.16
CA GLN A 291 -6.96 -10.92 4.28
C GLN A 291 -8.13 -10.12 4.83
N LEU A 292 -8.83 -9.43 3.94
CA LEU A 292 -10.00 -8.63 4.27
C LEU A 292 -11.26 -9.41 3.87
N PRO A 293 -12.18 -9.68 4.82
CA PRO A 293 -13.40 -10.41 4.51
C PRO A 293 -14.34 -9.53 3.70
N LEU A 294 -14.87 -10.04 2.57
CA LEU A 294 -16.08 -9.45 1.99
C LEU A 294 -17.27 -9.86 2.87
N GLU A 295 -17.95 -8.86 3.44
CA GLU A 295 -19.32 -9.01 3.96
C GLU A 295 -20.33 -8.99 2.81
#